data_AF-A0A924VI67-F1
#
_entry.id   AF-A0A924VI67-F1
#
_cell.length_a   1.000
_cell.length_b   1.000
_cell.length_c   1.000
_cell.angle_alpha   90.00
_cell.angle_beta   90.00
_cell.angle_gamma   90.00
#
_symmetry.space_group_name_H-M   'P 1'
#
loop_
_entity.id
_entity.type
_entity.pdbx_description
1 polymer ?
#
loop_
_entity_poly.entity_id
_entity_poly.type
_entity_poly.pdbx_seq_one_letter_code
_entity_poly.pdbx_strand_id
1 'polypeptide(L)'
;NEYRGHSGKIFDGDQTGVTVSTFTPHSSPLALFFDKKNALSKDFKGDGFTIRYSLGARGAMMKPFTEQGADLLHLDLSYDKMTDNYFVKTTRIVDGFNAATDAVLIGNTAYVIEYGATGGNIWKIVFPK
;
A
#
# COMPACT_ATOMS: atom_id res chain seq x y z
N ASN A 1 2.14 -12.67 5.80
CA ASN A 1 3.00 -11.70 5.06
C ASN A 1 4.14 -12.43 4.36
N GLU A 2 4.38 -12.28 3.06
CA GLU A 2 5.36 -13.12 2.34
C GLU A 2 6.76 -12.49 2.14
N TYR A 3 7.81 -13.33 2.15
CA TYR A 3 9.20 -12.91 1.88
C TYR A 3 9.98 -13.94 1.07
N ARG A 4 11.09 -13.50 0.43
CA ARG A 4 12.02 -14.40 -0.28
C ARG A 4 13.19 -14.75 0.63
N GLY A 5 13.38 -16.04 0.91
CA GLY A 5 14.54 -16.53 1.67
C GLY A 5 15.80 -16.64 0.81
N HIS A 6 16.93 -16.99 1.42
CA HIS A 6 18.24 -17.06 0.73
C HIS A 6 18.30 -18.12 -0.38
N SER A 7 17.45 -19.15 -0.31
CA SER A 7 17.29 -20.15 -1.37
C SER A 7 16.50 -19.64 -2.59
N GLY A 8 16.02 -18.39 -2.54
CA GLY A 8 15.10 -17.83 -3.53
C GLY A 8 13.65 -18.31 -3.37
N LYS A 9 13.34 -19.21 -2.42
CA LYS A 9 11.96 -19.64 -2.16
C LYS A 9 11.16 -18.53 -1.48
N ILE A 10 9.87 -18.48 -1.80
CA ILE A 10 8.88 -17.60 -1.16
C ILE A 10 8.33 -18.32 0.07
N PHE A 11 8.23 -17.61 1.19
CA PHE A 11 7.73 -18.10 2.47
C PHE A 11 6.66 -17.16 3.00
N ASP A 12 5.72 -17.69 3.78
CA ASP A 12 4.79 -16.90 4.57
C ASP A 12 5.36 -16.66 5.97
N GLY A 13 5.66 -15.41 6.28
CA GLY A 13 6.13 -14.95 7.59
C GLY A 13 5.15 -15.26 8.72
N ASP A 14 3.86 -15.40 8.42
CA ASP A 14 2.85 -15.79 9.40
C ASP A 14 3.02 -17.27 9.81
N GLN A 15 3.58 -18.11 8.91
CA GLN A 15 3.88 -19.51 9.16
C GLN A 15 5.30 -19.73 9.69
N THR A 16 6.28 -18.95 9.24
CA THR A 16 7.69 -19.12 9.63
C THR A 16 8.09 -18.35 10.88
N GLY A 17 7.24 -17.44 11.36
CA GLY A 17 7.54 -16.54 12.48
C GLY A 17 8.57 -15.45 12.13
N VAL A 18 8.94 -15.33 10.84
CA VAL A 18 9.81 -14.25 10.37
C VAL A 18 8.99 -12.97 10.27
N THR A 19 9.41 -11.97 11.03
CA THR A 19 8.81 -10.63 10.95
C THR A 19 9.10 -10.01 9.59
N VAL A 20 8.07 -9.92 8.75
CA VAL A 20 8.08 -9.13 7.52
C VAL A 20 7.38 -7.81 7.85
N SER A 21 8.16 -6.73 7.90
CA SER A 21 7.70 -5.45 8.48
C SER A 21 7.04 -4.50 7.49
N THR A 22 7.10 -4.76 6.17
CA THR A 22 6.56 -3.84 5.15
C THR A 22 5.99 -4.59 3.94
N PHE A 23 6.45 -4.30 2.73
CA PHE A 23 5.92 -4.82 1.49
C PHE A 23 6.70 -6.07 1.06
N THR A 24 6.01 -7.03 0.41
CA THR A 24 6.72 -8.08 -0.31
C THR A 24 7.64 -7.42 -1.35
N PRO A 25 8.82 -7.99 -1.65
CA PRO A 25 9.60 -7.56 -2.80
C PRO A 25 8.71 -7.43 -4.05
N HIS A 26 8.96 -6.41 -4.88
CA HIS A 26 8.30 -6.17 -6.17
C HIS A 26 6.83 -5.72 -6.20
N SER A 27 6.28 -5.20 -5.10
CA SER A 27 4.94 -4.58 -5.11
C SER A 27 4.86 -3.19 -5.79
N SER A 28 6.01 -2.59 -6.13
CA SER A 28 6.13 -1.25 -6.72
C SER A 28 5.26 -0.22 -5.98
N PRO A 29 5.54 0.08 -4.70
CA PRO A 29 4.78 1.07 -3.93
C PRO A 29 4.91 2.43 -4.61
N LEU A 30 3.76 3.00 -4.98
CA LEU A 30 3.63 4.32 -5.60
C LEU A 30 2.69 5.15 -4.74
N ALA A 31 2.83 6.48 -4.82
CA ALA A 31 2.19 7.44 -3.93
C ALA A 31 2.44 7.14 -2.43
N LEU A 32 2.85 8.15 -1.68
CA LEU A 32 2.87 8.09 -0.22
C LEU A 32 2.24 9.37 0.30
N PHE A 33 1.09 9.25 0.94
CA PHE A 33 0.34 10.40 1.44
C PHE A 33 -0.24 10.12 2.83
N PHE A 34 -0.48 11.17 3.58
CA PHE A 34 -0.93 11.11 4.97
C PHE A 34 -2.11 12.05 5.20
N ASP A 35 -2.97 11.72 6.15
CA ASP A 35 -3.99 12.63 6.69
C ASP A 35 -3.39 13.72 7.59
N LYS A 36 -2.63 14.63 6.99
CA LYS A 36 -1.92 15.71 7.70
C LYS A 36 -2.83 16.70 8.42
N LYS A 37 -4.13 16.71 8.12
CA LYS A 37 -5.12 17.63 8.70
C LYS A 37 -6.05 16.94 9.70
N ASN A 38 -5.82 15.67 10.00
CA ASN A 38 -6.69 14.86 10.87
C ASN A 38 -8.17 14.93 10.43
N ALA A 39 -8.39 14.96 9.11
CA ALA A 39 -9.69 15.17 8.49
C ALA A 39 -10.48 13.87 8.30
N LEU A 40 -9.85 12.70 8.49
CA LEU A 40 -10.47 11.40 8.36
C LEU A 40 -11.12 10.92 9.67
N SER A 41 -11.96 9.89 9.56
CA SER A 41 -12.58 9.23 10.71
C SER A 41 -11.54 8.68 11.69
N LYS A 42 -12.01 8.28 12.88
CA LYS A 42 -11.14 7.75 13.94
C LYS A 42 -10.19 6.64 13.46
N ASP A 43 -10.63 5.80 12.55
CA ASP A 43 -9.87 4.63 12.09
C ASP A 43 -8.76 4.96 11.07
N PHE A 44 -8.70 6.21 10.59
CA PHE A 44 -7.76 6.66 9.56
C PHE A 44 -7.09 8.00 9.90
N LYS A 45 -7.37 8.54 11.09
CA LYS A 45 -7.00 9.90 11.46
C LYS A 45 -5.50 10.03 11.68
N GLY A 46 -4.86 10.85 10.85
CA GLY A 46 -3.41 11.05 10.89
C GLY A 46 -2.61 9.94 10.23
N ASP A 47 -3.26 8.93 9.66
CA ASP A 47 -2.62 7.75 9.10
C ASP A 47 -2.06 7.97 7.70
N GLY A 48 -1.23 7.02 7.27
CA GLY A 48 -0.61 7.00 5.95
C GLY A 48 -1.34 6.08 4.98
N PHE A 49 -1.06 6.27 3.69
CA PHE A 49 -1.59 5.46 2.61
C PHE A 49 -0.55 5.32 1.50
N THR A 50 -0.57 4.16 0.82
CA THR A 50 0.27 3.93 -0.36
C THR A 50 -0.43 3.03 -1.36
N ILE A 51 -0.08 3.15 -2.64
CA ILE A 51 -0.65 2.37 -3.74
C ILE A 51 0.32 1.26 -4.12
N ARG A 52 -0.20 0.07 -4.45
CA ARG A 52 0.59 -0.94 -5.18
C ARG A 52 0.24 -0.89 -6.66
N TYR A 53 1.25 -0.77 -7.52
CA TYR A 53 1.08 -0.34 -8.91
C TYR A 53 0.19 -1.25 -9.79
N SER A 54 0.68 -2.40 -10.24
CA SER A 54 0.03 -3.13 -11.36
C SER A 54 -0.06 -4.64 -11.20
N LEU A 55 0.28 -5.19 -10.03
CA LEU A 55 0.24 -6.64 -9.79
C LEU A 55 1.01 -7.43 -10.88
N GLY A 56 2.13 -6.87 -11.36
CA GLY A 56 2.93 -7.47 -12.43
C GLY A 56 2.40 -7.32 -13.86
N ALA A 57 1.26 -6.66 -14.09
CA ALA A 57 0.69 -6.47 -15.43
C ALA A 57 1.59 -5.67 -16.38
N ARG A 58 2.59 -4.95 -15.86
CA ARG A 58 3.57 -4.17 -16.65
C ARG A 58 4.98 -4.76 -16.67
N GLY A 59 5.18 -5.90 -16.01
CA GLY A 59 6.46 -6.58 -15.98
C GLY A 59 6.52 -7.60 -14.86
N ALA A 60 7.15 -8.74 -15.12
CA ALA A 60 7.28 -9.81 -14.13
C ALA A 60 8.01 -9.35 -12.85
N MET A 61 8.95 -8.40 -12.99
CA MET A 61 9.65 -7.74 -11.88
C MET A 61 8.78 -6.70 -11.15
N MET A 62 7.48 -6.62 -11.41
CA MET A 62 6.53 -5.79 -10.66
C MET A 62 5.42 -6.64 -10.05
N LYS A 63 5.56 -7.97 -10.09
CA LYS A 63 4.62 -8.89 -9.45
C LYS A 63 5.03 -9.08 -7.98
N PRO A 64 4.16 -8.74 -7.00
CA PRO A 64 4.37 -9.17 -5.62
C PRO A 64 4.35 -10.71 -5.53
N PHE A 65 4.79 -11.26 -4.40
CA PHE A 65 4.71 -12.71 -4.18
C PHE A 65 3.29 -13.22 -3.95
N THR A 66 2.38 -12.29 -3.64
CA THR A 66 0.97 -12.55 -3.44
C THR A 66 0.20 -12.39 -4.75
N GLU A 67 -1.04 -12.85 -4.78
CA GLU A 67 -2.01 -12.50 -5.82
C GLU A 67 -2.75 -11.18 -5.53
N GLN A 68 -2.29 -10.41 -4.53
CA GLN A 68 -2.86 -9.11 -4.16
C GLN A 68 -1.94 -7.97 -4.59
N GLY A 69 -2.51 -6.91 -5.14
CA GLY A 69 -1.83 -5.71 -5.60
C GLY A 69 -2.81 -4.85 -6.38
N ALA A 70 -2.31 -3.84 -7.11
CA ALA A 70 -3.20 -2.95 -7.88
C ALA A 70 -4.29 -2.34 -6.96
N ASP A 71 -3.84 -1.79 -5.84
CA ASP A 71 -4.70 -1.46 -4.69
C ASP A 71 -4.18 -0.27 -3.88
N LEU A 72 -5.04 0.21 -2.96
CA LEU A 72 -4.69 1.18 -1.93
C LEU A 72 -4.51 0.47 -0.60
N LEU A 73 -3.37 0.70 0.04
CA LEU A 73 -3.06 0.24 1.39
C LEU A 73 -3.18 1.39 2.38
N HIS A 74 -3.88 1.17 3.47
CA HIS A 74 -3.79 1.94 4.70
C HIS A 74 -2.54 1.53 5.48
N LEU A 75 -1.82 2.51 5.99
CA LEU A 75 -0.63 2.37 6.82
C LEU A 75 -0.95 2.92 8.21
N ASP A 76 -1.14 2.01 9.16
CA ASP A 76 -1.24 2.33 10.59
C ASP A 76 0.17 2.28 11.18
N LEU A 77 0.72 3.45 11.52
CA LEU A 77 2.09 3.58 12.00
C LEU A 77 2.13 3.83 13.50
N SER A 78 2.97 3.07 14.20
CA SER A 78 3.27 3.27 15.61
C SER A 78 4.77 3.53 15.79
N TYR A 79 5.10 4.64 16.47
CA TYR A 79 6.49 5.00 16.75
C TYR A 79 6.97 4.35 18.04
N ASP A 80 8.06 3.60 17.96
CA ASP A 80 8.77 3.05 19.11
C ASP A 80 10.02 3.88 19.43
N LYS A 81 9.96 4.56 20.57
CA LYS A 81 11.06 5.40 21.08
C LYS A 81 12.29 4.60 21.48
N MET A 82 12.15 3.33 21.88
CA MET A 82 13.28 2.53 22.35
C MET A 82 14.21 2.15 21.19
N THR A 83 13.62 1.92 20.02
CA THR A 83 14.34 1.53 18.80
C THR A 83 14.53 2.67 17.81
N ASP A 84 14.00 3.87 18.10
CA ASP A 84 13.99 5.04 17.22
C ASP A 84 13.43 4.67 15.83
N ASN A 85 12.30 3.96 15.81
CA ASN A 85 11.77 3.39 14.58
C ASN A 85 10.24 3.33 14.56
N TYR A 86 9.68 3.21 13.36
CA TYR A 86 8.26 3.00 13.15
C TYR A 86 7.96 1.53 12.87
N PHE A 87 6.91 1.04 13.50
CA PHE A 87 6.23 -0.20 13.14
C PHE A 87 5.00 0.15 12.31
N VAL A 88 4.77 -0.61 11.24
CA VAL A 88 3.62 -0.40 10.37
C VAL A 88 2.77 -1.65 10.29
N LYS A 89 1.46 -1.47 10.40
CA LYS A 89 0.46 -2.46 9.99
C LYS A 89 -0.16 -1.97 8.69
N THR A 90 -0.15 -2.83 7.67
CA THR A 90 -0.74 -2.52 6.36
C THR A 90 -2.08 -3.23 6.20
N THR A 91 -3.09 -2.51 5.71
CA THR A 91 -4.41 -3.07 5.43
C THR A 91 -4.84 -2.65 4.03
N ARG A 92 -5.24 -3.59 3.18
CA ARG A 92 -5.81 -3.28 1.86
C ARG A 92 -7.23 -2.74 2.02
N ILE A 93 -7.49 -1.55 1.48
CA ILE A 93 -8.78 -0.85 1.65
C ILE A 93 -9.53 -0.58 0.34
N VAL A 94 -8.85 -0.62 -0.81
CA VAL A 94 -9.43 -0.53 -2.16
C VAL A 94 -8.65 -1.45 -3.08
N ASP A 95 -9.28 -2.10 -4.04
CA ASP A 95 -8.61 -2.91 -5.06
C ASP A 95 -9.12 -2.64 -6.48
N GLY A 96 -8.46 -3.27 -7.45
CA GLY A 96 -8.90 -3.24 -8.85
C GLY A 96 -8.36 -2.06 -9.66
N PHE A 97 -7.33 -1.36 -9.18
CA PHE A 97 -6.69 -0.32 -9.97
C PHE A 97 -6.02 -0.88 -11.24
N ASN A 98 -6.04 -0.10 -12.31
CA ASN A 98 -5.28 -0.32 -13.52
C ASN A 98 -4.06 0.60 -13.55
N ALA A 99 -2.96 0.17 -12.92
CA ALA A 99 -1.70 0.91 -12.96
C ALA A 99 -1.82 2.32 -12.33
N ALA A 100 -2.31 2.38 -11.08
CA ALA A 100 -2.41 3.61 -10.30
C ALA A 100 -1.03 4.12 -9.86
N THR A 101 -0.78 5.41 -10.03
CA THR A 101 0.58 5.98 -9.91
C THR A 101 0.73 7.12 -8.91
N ASP A 102 -0.31 7.92 -8.69
CA ASP A 102 -0.25 9.05 -7.76
C ASP A 102 -1.61 9.31 -7.09
N ALA A 103 -1.58 10.00 -5.95
CA ALA A 103 -2.78 10.36 -5.21
C ALA A 103 -2.65 11.67 -4.44
N VAL A 104 -3.76 12.38 -4.29
CA VAL A 104 -3.88 13.54 -3.41
C VAL A 104 -5.08 13.42 -2.49
N LEU A 105 -4.88 13.73 -1.21
CA LEU A 105 -5.94 13.78 -0.20
C LEU A 105 -6.42 15.22 0.01
N ILE A 106 -7.72 15.46 -0.20
CA ILE A 106 -8.39 16.75 0.00
C ILE A 106 -9.61 16.54 0.91
N GLY A 107 -9.55 17.04 2.14
CA GLY A 107 -10.57 16.77 3.14
C GLY A 107 -10.62 15.27 3.43
N ASN A 108 -11.80 14.66 3.30
CA ASN A 108 -12.00 13.21 3.44
C ASN A 108 -12.04 12.46 2.10
N THR A 109 -11.50 13.05 1.04
CA THR A 109 -11.53 12.45 -0.30
C THR A 109 -10.13 12.31 -0.86
N ALA A 110 -9.73 11.09 -1.20
CA ALA A 110 -8.54 10.86 -2.02
C ALA A 110 -8.93 10.83 -3.50
N TYR A 111 -8.13 11.50 -4.31
CA TYR A 111 -8.17 11.40 -5.76
C TYR A 111 -6.94 10.62 -6.21
N VAL A 112 -7.16 9.53 -6.93
CA VAL A 112 -6.10 8.63 -7.41
C VAL A 112 -6.06 8.68 -8.92
N ILE A 113 -4.87 8.84 -9.51
CA ILE A 113 -4.70 8.80 -10.96
C ILE A 113 -4.11 7.45 -11.38
N GLU A 114 -4.62 6.96 -12.49
CA GLU A 114 -4.04 5.84 -13.21
C GLU A 114 -3.28 6.35 -14.44
N TYR A 115 -2.11 5.76 -14.67
CA TYR A 115 -1.44 5.92 -15.95
C TYR A 115 -2.20 5.18 -17.06
N GLY A 116 -2.64 3.94 -16.77
CA GLY A 116 -3.34 3.08 -17.73
C GLY A 116 -2.45 2.63 -18.91
N ALA A 117 -2.69 1.44 -19.47
CA ALA A 117 -1.95 0.98 -20.66
C ALA A 117 -2.50 1.55 -21.96
N THR A 118 -3.79 1.87 -21.91
CA THR A 118 -4.66 2.23 -23.03
C THR A 118 -5.55 3.43 -22.70
N GLY A 119 -5.30 4.10 -21.57
CA GLY A 119 -6.11 5.19 -21.01
C GLY A 119 -6.19 5.08 -19.49
N GLY A 120 -5.99 6.21 -18.79
CA GLY A 120 -5.99 6.29 -17.33
C GLY A 120 -7.31 6.83 -16.78
N ASN A 121 -7.78 6.28 -15.66
CA ASN A 121 -8.90 6.83 -14.89
C ASN A 121 -8.42 7.80 -13.81
N ILE A 122 -9.33 8.65 -13.34
CA ILE A 122 -9.20 9.34 -12.07
C ILE A 122 -10.29 8.82 -11.14
N TRP A 123 -9.88 8.21 -10.03
CA TRP A 123 -10.78 7.69 -9.03
C TRP A 123 -11.00 8.70 -7.92
N LYS A 124 -12.24 8.77 -7.44
CA LYS A 124 -12.60 9.52 -6.23
C LYS A 124 -12.96 8.51 -5.14
N ILE A 125 -12.17 8.49 -4.07
CA ILE A 125 -12.38 7.62 -2.91
C ILE A 125 -12.79 8.49 -1.74
N VAL A 126 -14.01 8.29 -1.24
CA VAL A 126 -14.53 9.05 -0.10
C VAL A 126 -14.38 8.21 1.16
N PHE A 127 -13.57 8.69 2.09
CA PHE A 127 -13.38 8.06 3.39
C PHE A 127 -14.54 8.40 4.34
N PRO A 128 -14.85 7.51 5.30
CA PRO A 128 -15.77 7.82 6.40
C PRO A 128 -15.32 9.07 7.18
N LYS A 129 -16.28 9.75 7.80
CA LYS A 129 -16.04 10.86 8.73
C LYS A 129 -16.20 10.40 10.17
#